data_AF-A0A9W9ZS41-F1
#
_entry.id   AF-A0A9W9ZS41-F1
#
_cell.length_a   1.000
_cell.length_b   1.000
_cell.length_c   1.000
_cell.angle_alpha   90.00
_cell.angle_beta   90.00
_cell.angle_gamma   90.00
#
_symmetry.space_group_name_H-M   'P 1'
#
loop_
_entity.id
_entity.type
_entity.pdbx_description
1 polymer ?
#
loop_
_entity_poly.entity_id
_entity_poly.type
_entity_poly.pdbx_seq_one_letter_code
_entity_poly.pdbx_strand_id
1 'polypeptide(L)'
;MSGSVMNNRALAIAGYFYSFNTLCLTFRVFGHVMEQSRDVGTVQIALFSILKDISAVIWQFTAAIVAFSIAITKVYMVEKSFIVNGSDDIWWAMITHLGWSLLGVAEDFDPMNSVDFPSEKLARILYAGFLIMGVILLVNMLIALLSNTYQRIEDNSLKEWSFKTAVTIQTYDGYDPIPVPLNILYSIAKLLRLVRKKEKEEVRVHTCKGE
;
A
#
# COMPACT_ATOMS: atom_id res chain seq x y z
N MET A 1 -32.24 19.28 22.55
CA MET A 1 -31.17 19.87 23.39
C MET A 1 -29.86 19.77 22.62
N SER A 2 -29.60 20.77 21.78
CA SER A 2 -28.36 20.90 21.01
C SER A 2 -27.43 21.82 21.80
N GLY A 3 -26.71 21.27 22.77
CA GLY A 3 -25.63 21.97 23.45
C GLY A 3 -24.40 21.91 22.56
N SER A 4 -23.99 23.04 21.99
CA SER A 4 -22.81 23.14 21.15
C SER A 4 -21.56 22.72 21.93
N VAL A 5 -21.08 21.49 21.69
CA VAL A 5 -19.79 20.99 22.19
C VAL A 5 -18.65 21.59 21.35
N MET A 6 -18.71 22.90 21.14
CA MET A 6 -17.87 23.64 20.21
C MET A 6 -16.64 24.18 20.96
N ASN A 7 -15.88 23.29 21.61
CA ASN A 7 -14.49 23.55 22.05
C ASN A 7 -13.76 22.37 22.72
N ASN A 8 -14.31 21.15 22.70
CA ASN A 8 -13.64 20.02 23.34
C ASN A 8 -12.56 19.43 22.44
N ARG A 9 -11.30 19.84 22.68
CA ARG A 9 -10.10 19.28 22.02
C ARG A 9 -10.05 17.75 22.11
N ALA A 10 -10.53 17.17 23.21
CA ALA A 10 -10.60 15.72 23.38
C ALA A 10 -11.53 15.03 22.36
N LEU A 11 -12.67 15.66 22.01
CA LEU A 11 -13.59 15.13 21.01
C LEU A 11 -12.98 15.19 19.61
N ALA A 12 -12.26 16.26 19.29
CA ALA A 12 -11.55 16.40 18.01
C ALA A 12 -10.42 15.37 17.90
N ILE A 13 -9.62 15.20 18.95
CA ILE A 13 -8.54 14.19 19.00
C ILE A 13 -9.13 12.78 18.84
N ALA A 14 -10.23 12.47 19.54
CA ALA A 14 -10.93 11.20 19.37
C ALA A 14 -11.43 10.99 17.93
N GLY A 15 -11.93 12.04 17.27
CA GLY A 15 -12.32 12.01 15.86
C GLY A 15 -11.14 11.71 14.91
N TYR A 16 -9.96 12.29 15.16
CA TYR A 16 -8.75 11.98 14.39
C TYR A 16 -8.31 10.52 14.58
N PHE A 17 -8.29 10.06 15.84
CA PHE A 17 -7.95 8.66 16.15
C PHE A 17 -8.96 7.68 15.54
N TYR A 18 -10.26 8.00 15.56
CA TYR A 18 -11.29 7.20 14.93
C TYR A 18 -11.05 7.08 13.42
N SER A 19 -10.79 8.21 12.75
CA SER A 19 -10.50 8.24 11.30
C SER A 19 -9.27 7.42 10.93
N PHE A 20 -8.20 7.52 11.72
CA PHE A 20 -6.99 6.72 11.54
C PHE A 20 -7.24 5.21 11.75
N ASN A 21 -7.99 4.85 12.79
CA ASN A 21 -8.36 3.45 13.05
C ASN A 21 -9.23 2.88 11.93
N THR A 22 -10.18 3.66 11.39
CA THR A 22 -11.00 3.24 10.25
C THR A 22 -10.14 2.96 9.02
N LEU A 23 -9.10 3.75 8.76
CA LEU A 23 -8.13 3.50 7.67
C LEU A 23 -7.34 2.20 7.89
N CYS A 24 -6.91 1.91 9.12
CA CYS A 24 -6.23 0.64 9.44
C CYS A 24 -7.17 -0.57 9.28
N LEU A 25 -8.43 -0.43 9.69
CA LEU A 25 -9.44 -1.50 9.58
C LEU A 25 -9.80 -1.79 8.12
N THR A 26 -10.00 -0.76 7.29
CA THR A 26 -10.24 -0.97 5.86
C THR A 26 -9.06 -1.65 5.20
N PHE A 27 -7.82 -1.24 5.49
CA PHE A 27 -6.63 -1.92 4.95
C PHE A 27 -6.56 -3.40 5.35
N ARG A 28 -6.90 -3.72 6.60
CA ARG A 28 -6.96 -5.12 7.09
C ARG A 28 -8.05 -5.94 6.39
N VAL A 29 -9.24 -5.36 6.20
CA VAL A 29 -10.34 -6.03 5.47
C VAL A 29 -9.93 -6.30 4.02
N PHE A 30 -9.31 -5.33 3.35
CA PHE A 30 -8.74 -5.53 2.02
C PHE A 30 -7.68 -6.64 2.01
N GLY A 31 -6.81 -6.70 3.01
CA GLY A 31 -5.81 -7.75 3.15
C GLY A 31 -6.42 -9.16 3.23
N HIS A 32 -7.45 -9.35 4.06
CA HIS A 32 -8.15 -10.65 4.14
C HIS A 32 -8.93 -10.99 2.86
N VAL A 33 -9.54 -10.00 2.21
CA VAL A 33 -10.22 -10.18 0.92
C VAL A 33 -9.22 -10.58 -0.17
N MET A 34 -8.01 -10.02 -0.17
CA MET A 34 -6.93 -10.41 -1.08
C MET A 34 -6.41 -11.82 -0.79
N GLU A 35 -6.24 -12.19 0.47
CA GLU A 35 -5.77 -13.52 0.88
C GLU A 35 -6.74 -14.65 0.46
N GLN A 36 -8.05 -14.37 0.44
CA GLN A 36 -9.09 -15.32 0.02
C GLN A 36 -8.92 -15.75 -1.45
N SER A 37 -8.31 -14.91 -2.29
CA SER A 37 -8.01 -15.23 -3.68
C SER A 37 -6.58 -15.77 -3.82
N ARG A 38 -6.46 -17.05 -4.21
CA ARG A 38 -5.18 -17.75 -4.45
C ARG A 38 -4.22 -17.00 -5.39
N ASP A 39 -4.74 -16.25 -6.36
CA ASP A 39 -3.92 -15.43 -7.27
C ASP A 39 -3.44 -14.10 -6.67
N VAL A 40 -4.12 -13.56 -5.64
CA VAL A 40 -3.81 -12.23 -5.10
C VAL A 40 -2.91 -12.29 -3.85
N GLY A 41 -2.94 -13.39 -3.09
CA GLY A 41 -2.01 -13.60 -1.98
C GLY A 41 -0.52 -13.58 -2.39
N THR A 42 -0.18 -14.15 -3.54
CA THR A 42 1.19 -14.11 -4.10
C THR A 42 1.62 -12.68 -4.45
N VAL A 43 0.71 -11.86 -4.96
CA VAL A 43 0.95 -10.44 -5.28
C VAL A 43 1.17 -9.62 -4.01
N GLN A 44 0.47 -9.93 -2.92
CA GLN A 44 0.62 -9.24 -1.65
C GLN A 44 1.99 -9.49 -0.99
N ILE A 45 2.47 -10.74 -1.00
CA ILE A 45 3.80 -11.09 -0.47
C ILE A 45 4.90 -10.36 -1.25
N ALA A 46 4.77 -10.34 -2.57
CA ALA A 46 5.62 -9.60 -3.48
C ALA A 46 5.59 -8.09 -3.28
N LEU A 47 4.41 -7.52 -2.99
CA LEU A 47 4.26 -6.11 -2.70
C LEU A 47 5.06 -5.73 -1.44
N PHE A 48 5.00 -6.55 -0.38
CA PHE A 48 5.76 -6.28 0.85
C PHE A 48 7.28 -6.33 0.65
N SER A 49 7.80 -7.23 -0.19
CA SER A 49 9.24 -7.23 -0.51
C SER A 49 9.65 -5.97 -1.27
N ILE A 50 8.84 -5.53 -2.23
CA ILE A 50 9.07 -4.28 -2.97
C ILE A 50 8.98 -3.06 -2.05
N LEU A 51 8.00 -3.02 -1.14
CA LEU A 51 7.87 -1.94 -0.16
C LEU A 51 9.08 -1.84 0.77
N LYS A 52 9.69 -2.98 1.12
CA LYS A 52 10.93 -3.00 1.91
C LYS A 52 12.09 -2.39 1.13
N ASP A 53 12.22 -2.69 -0.16
CA ASP A 53 13.24 -2.06 -1.01
C ASP A 53 13.00 -0.54 -1.14
N ILE A 54 11.75 -0.12 -1.31
CA ILE A 54 11.33 1.29 -1.33
C ILE A 54 11.67 1.99 0.01
N SER A 55 11.56 1.31 1.15
CA SER A 55 11.83 1.93 2.45
C SER A 55 13.26 2.45 2.61
N ALA A 56 14.25 1.75 2.03
CA ALA A 56 15.65 2.20 2.04
C ALA A 56 15.84 3.48 1.21
N VAL A 57 15.06 3.64 0.13
CA VAL A 57 15.02 4.84 -0.71
C VAL A 57 14.47 6.03 0.04
N ILE A 58 13.33 5.82 0.72
CA ILE A 58 12.66 6.87 1.48
C ILE A 58 13.62 7.41 2.54
N TRP A 59 14.44 6.55 3.15
CA TRP A 59 15.47 6.97 4.11
C TRP A 59 16.54 7.87 3.47
N GLN A 60 17.07 7.48 2.30
CA GLN A 60 18.04 8.29 1.56
C GLN A 60 17.45 9.63 1.11
N PHE A 61 16.21 9.61 0.65
CA PHE A 61 15.48 10.80 0.22
C PHE A 61 15.21 11.76 1.38
N THR A 62 14.82 11.22 2.54
CA THR A 62 14.65 12.01 3.78
C THR A 62 15.96 12.65 4.21
N ALA A 63 17.07 11.90 4.17
CA ALA A 63 18.39 12.43 4.49
C ALA A 63 18.79 13.57 3.54
N ALA A 64 18.49 13.45 2.24
CA ALA A 64 18.71 14.50 1.26
C ALA A 64 17.88 15.75 1.56
N ILE A 65 16.56 15.63 1.78
CA ILE A 65 15.71 16.78 2.14
C ILE A 65 16.25 17.50 3.36
N VAL A 66 16.59 16.77 4.42
CA VAL A 66 17.14 17.37 5.64
C VAL A 66 18.46 18.09 5.35
N ALA A 67 19.40 17.46 4.63
CA ALA A 67 20.69 18.07 4.30
C ALA A 67 20.56 19.37 3.50
N PHE A 68 19.76 19.39 2.43
CA PHE A 68 19.55 20.59 1.62
C PHE A 68 18.71 21.65 2.34
N SER A 69 17.75 21.25 3.17
CA SER A 69 16.99 22.17 4.01
C SER A 69 17.90 22.91 4.99
N ILE A 70 18.82 22.19 5.66
CA ILE A 70 19.84 22.80 6.53
C ILE A 70 20.68 23.80 5.73
N ALA A 71 21.19 23.39 4.57
CA ALA A 71 22.11 24.20 3.76
C ALA A 71 21.44 25.51 3.27
N ILE A 72 20.24 25.40 2.69
CA ILE A 72 19.48 26.56 2.19
C ILE A 72 19.08 27.47 3.35
N THR A 73 18.65 26.92 4.48
CA THR A 73 18.29 27.73 5.64
C THR A 73 19.50 28.49 6.19
N LYS A 74 20.69 27.89 6.18
CA LYS A 74 21.92 28.60 6.58
C LYS A 74 22.27 29.74 5.61
N VAL A 75 22.13 29.53 4.30
CA VAL A 75 22.32 30.60 3.30
C VAL A 75 21.32 31.74 3.52
N TYR A 76 20.06 31.41 3.81
CA TYR A 76 19.00 32.40 4.10
C TYR A 76 19.25 33.19 5.40
N MET A 77 19.68 32.51 6.48
CA MET A 77 19.93 33.15 7.78
C MET A 77 21.15 34.07 7.77
N VAL A 78 22.11 33.86 6.86
CA VAL A 78 23.23 34.79 6.65
C VAL A 78 22.73 36.13 6.11
N GLU A 79 21.67 36.13 5.30
CA GLU A 79 21.11 37.33 4.70
C GLU A 79 20.10 38.05 5.62
N LYS A 80 19.29 37.29 6.34
CA LYS A 80 18.33 37.82 7.33
C LYS A 80 18.97 37.79 8.71
N SER A 81 19.85 38.74 9.00
CA SER A 81 20.48 38.87 10.31
C SER A 81 19.44 39.07 11.43
N PHE A 82 19.11 38.01 12.18
CA PHE A 82 18.53 38.04 13.53
C PHE A 82 17.09 38.60 13.75
N ILE A 83 16.29 38.89 12.71
CA ILE A 83 15.00 39.61 12.93
C ILE A 83 13.80 38.71 13.30
N VAL A 84 13.84 37.40 13.08
CA VAL A 84 12.66 36.53 13.34
C VAL A 84 12.91 35.57 14.51
N ASN A 85 12.24 35.83 15.64
CA ASN A 85 12.11 34.90 16.78
C ASN A 85 11.24 33.70 16.37
N GLY A 86 11.82 32.74 15.65
CA GLY A 86 11.11 31.55 15.17
C GLY A 86 11.97 30.69 14.24
N SER A 87 13.13 30.22 14.72
CA SER A 87 14.00 29.32 13.94
C SER A 87 13.27 28.07 13.47
N ASP A 88 12.40 27.54 14.33
CA ASP A 88 11.80 26.22 14.12
C ASP A 88 10.74 26.28 13.02
N ASP A 89 9.94 27.34 12.97
CA ASP A 89 8.89 27.52 11.97
C ASP A 89 9.46 27.68 10.54
N ILE A 90 10.58 28.40 10.40
CA ILE A 90 11.24 28.60 9.10
C ILE A 90 11.87 27.30 8.57
N TRP A 91 12.50 26.54 9.46
CA TRP A 91 13.08 25.25 9.09
C TRP A 91 12.03 24.24 8.65
N TRP A 92 10.91 24.17 9.37
CA TRP A 92 9.78 23.32 8.98
C TRP A 92 9.18 23.77 7.64
N ALA A 93 9.03 25.07 7.42
CA ALA A 93 8.57 25.61 6.14
C ALA A 93 9.52 25.28 4.96
N MET A 94 10.84 25.25 5.20
CA MET A 94 11.81 24.86 4.18
C MET A 94 11.71 23.37 3.84
N ILE A 95 11.57 22.51 4.85
CA ILE A 95 11.37 21.06 4.67
C ILE A 95 10.10 20.78 3.87
N THR A 96 8.98 21.44 4.20
CA THR A 96 7.72 21.25 3.49
C THR A 96 7.80 21.74 2.05
N HIS A 97 8.41 22.91 1.81
CA HIS A 97 8.59 23.44 0.46
C HIS A 97 9.44 22.52 -0.42
N LEU A 98 10.57 22.02 0.09
CA LEU A 98 11.41 21.05 -0.63
C LEU A 98 10.69 19.72 -0.88
N GLY A 99 9.89 19.26 0.08
CA GLY A 99 9.09 18.04 -0.04
C GLY A 99 8.00 18.14 -1.12
N TRP A 100 7.22 19.23 -1.11
CA TRP A 100 6.18 19.50 -2.09
C TRP A 100 6.74 19.75 -3.49
N SER A 101 7.90 20.41 -3.56
CA SER A 101 8.64 20.64 -4.80
C SER A 101 9.03 19.35 -5.53
N LEU A 102 9.46 18.30 -4.80
CA LEU A 102 9.76 17.00 -5.42
C LEU A 102 8.53 16.35 -6.08
N LEU A 103 7.35 16.55 -5.48
CA LEU A 103 6.10 16.02 -6.03
C LEU A 103 5.60 16.80 -7.25
N GLY A 104 6.32 17.85 -7.67
CA GLY A 104 5.91 18.74 -8.75
C GLY A 104 4.77 19.69 -8.36
N VAL A 105 4.43 19.73 -7.06
CA VAL A 105 3.42 20.62 -6.49
C VAL A 105 4.15 21.72 -5.71
N ALA A 106 5.01 22.47 -6.39
CA ALA A 106 5.64 23.62 -5.74
C ALA A 106 4.59 24.72 -5.55
N GLU A 107 4.26 25.05 -4.31
CA GLU A 107 3.49 26.26 -3.99
C GLU A 107 4.36 27.51 -4.22
N ASP A 108 3.75 28.66 -4.52
CA ASP A 108 4.41 29.97 -4.75
C ASP A 108 5.06 30.57 -3.48
N PHE A 109 5.53 29.73 -2.55
CA PHE A 109 6.32 30.18 -1.43
C PHE A 109 7.73 30.45 -1.94
N ASP A 110 8.07 31.72 -2.10
CA ASP A 110 9.41 32.15 -2.54
C ASP A 110 10.24 32.69 -1.36
N PRO A 111 10.78 31.81 -0.50
CA PRO A 111 11.67 32.20 0.59
C PRO A 111 13.02 32.72 0.07
N MET A 112 13.28 32.65 -1.24
CA MET A 112 14.51 33.08 -1.90
C MET A 112 14.42 34.46 -2.53
N ASN A 113 13.27 35.14 -2.46
CA ASN A 113 13.14 36.53 -2.89
C ASN A 113 13.82 37.43 -1.85
N SER A 114 15.12 37.59 -2.05
CA SER A 114 16.05 38.19 -1.11
C SER A 114 16.67 39.44 -1.77
N VAL A 115 17.15 40.38 -0.96
CA VAL A 115 17.51 41.74 -1.44
C VAL A 115 18.90 41.75 -2.09
N ASP A 116 19.70 40.70 -1.85
CA ASP A 116 21.08 40.57 -2.33
C ASP A 116 21.28 39.53 -3.45
N PHE A 117 21.76 40.01 -4.61
CA PHE A 117 22.05 39.23 -5.82
C PHE A 117 22.92 37.95 -5.68
N PRO A 118 23.97 37.88 -4.82
CA PRO A 118 24.81 36.67 -4.74
C PRO A 118 24.16 35.52 -3.96
N SER A 119 23.39 35.83 -2.92
CA SER A 119 22.75 34.83 -2.04
C SER A 119 21.56 34.16 -2.70
N GLU A 120 20.72 34.95 -3.40
CA GLU A 120 19.61 34.43 -4.23
C GLU A 120 20.13 33.43 -5.27
N LYS A 121 21.21 33.78 -5.97
CA LYS A 121 21.84 32.90 -6.96
C LYS A 121 22.34 31.60 -6.34
N LEU A 122 22.99 31.67 -5.17
CA LEU A 122 23.49 30.49 -4.48
C LEU A 122 22.33 29.58 -4.03
N ALA A 123 21.27 30.15 -3.46
CA ALA A 123 20.09 29.42 -3.02
C ALA A 123 19.38 28.72 -4.20
N ARG A 124 19.24 29.40 -5.34
CA ARG A 124 18.66 28.84 -6.56
C ARG A 124 19.52 27.72 -7.16
N ILE A 125 20.85 27.85 -7.11
CA ILE A 125 21.77 26.79 -7.54
C ILE A 125 21.65 25.56 -6.63
N LEU A 126 21.61 25.74 -5.31
CA LEU A 126 21.43 24.64 -4.35
C LEU A 126 20.09 23.93 -4.54
N TYR A 127 19.02 24.69 -4.80
CA TYR A 127 17.70 24.15 -5.10
C TYR A 127 17.66 23.37 -6.42
N ALA A 128 18.26 23.89 -7.49
CA ALA A 128 18.39 23.17 -8.75
C ALA A 128 19.22 21.88 -8.57
N GLY A 129 20.29 21.93 -7.78
CA GLY A 129 21.08 20.76 -7.42
C GLY A 129 20.29 19.70 -6.64
N PHE A 130 19.46 20.13 -5.69
CA PHE A 130 18.53 19.25 -4.97
C PHE A 130 17.55 18.55 -5.90
N LEU A 131 16.94 19.28 -6.85
CA LEU A 131 16.01 18.69 -7.82
C LEU A 131 16.70 17.66 -8.74
N ILE A 132 17.89 17.99 -9.25
CA ILE A 132 18.67 17.05 -10.09
C ILE A 132 19.04 15.80 -9.29
N MET A 133 19.53 15.95 -8.05
CA MET A 133 19.82 14.82 -7.18
C MET A 133 18.55 13.99 -6.91
N GLY A 134 17.43 14.64 -6.61
CA GLY A 134 16.13 13.99 -6.39
C GLY A 134 15.71 13.14 -7.58
N VAL A 135 15.79 13.67 -8.80
CA VAL A 135 15.49 12.92 -10.02
C VAL A 135 16.42 11.73 -10.21
N ILE A 136 17.73 11.90 -9.99
CA ILE A 136 18.70 10.80 -10.10
C ILE A 136 18.37 9.69 -9.09
N LEU A 137 18.09 10.04 -7.83
CA LEU A 137 17.70 9.09 -6.79
C LEU A 137 16.39 8.37 -7.13
N LEU A 138 15.38 9.10 -7.63
CA LEU A 138 14.11 8.52 -8.05
C LEU A 138 14.28 7.54 -9.22
N VAL A 139 15.04 7.93 -10.25
CA VAL A 139 15.30 7.08 -11.43
C VAL A 139 16.09 5.84 -11.05
N ASN A 140 17.12 5.98 -10.21
CA ASN A 140 17.94 4.85 -9.76
C ASN A 140 17.09 3.79 -9.04
N MET A 141 16.07 4.23 -8.32
CA MET A 141 15.17 3.36 -7.59
C MET A 141 14.06 2.79 -8.45
N LEU A 142 13.53 3.55 -9.42
CA LEU A 142 12.63 3.01 -10.42
C LEU A 142 13.29 1.87 -11.20
N ILE A 143 14.56 2.03 -11.59
CA ILE A 143 15.33 0.98 -12.28
C ILE A 143 15.50 -0.24 -11.37
N ALA A 144 15.86 -0.04 -10.11
CA ALA A 144 16.00 -1.15 -9.15
C ALA A 144 14.69 -1.93 -8.98
N LEU A 145 13.55 -1.24 -8.85
CA LEU A 145 12.23 -1.85 -8.69
C LEU A 145 11.77 -2.59 -9.95
N LEU A 146 11.96 -1.99 -11.12
CA LEU A 146 11.64 -2.62 -12.40
C LEU A 146 12.52 -3.85 -12.62
N SER A 147 13.82 -3.77 -12.32
CA SER A 147 14.75 -4.90 -12.44
C SER A 147 14.39 -6.05 -11.50
N ASN A 148 14.11 -5.76 -10.22
CA ASN A 148 13.72 -6.79 -9.25
C ASN A 148 12.37 -7.42 -9.64
N THR A 149 11.39 -6.60 -10.06
CA THR A 149 10.09 -7.09 -10.53
C THR A 149 10.22 -7.92 -11.80
N TYR A 150 11.07 -7.52 -12.74
CA TYR A 150 11.33 -8.23 -13.98
C TYR A 150 11.94 -9.62 -13.72
N GLN A 151 12.99 -9.70 -12.90
CA GLN A 151 13.61 -10.98 -12.52
C GLN A 151 12.62 -11.91 -11.82
N ARG A 152 11.82 -11.36 -10.90
CA ARG A 152 10.81 -12.13 -10.17
C ARG A 152 9.69 -12.66 -11.08
N ILE A 153 9.27 -11.90 -12.09
CA ILE A 153 8.27 -12.34 -13.07
C ILE A 153 8.86 -13.45 -13.95
N GLU A 154 10.08 -13.28 -14.45
CA GLU A 154 10.74 -14.26 -15.32
C GLU A 154 10.89 -15.63 -14.61
N ASP A 155 11.44 -15.63 -13.39
CA ASP A 155 11.71 -16.86 -12.62
C ASP A 155 10.45 -17.61 -12.17
N ASN A 156 9.36 -16.87 -11.92
CA ASN A 156 8.10 -17.46 -11.46
C ASN A 156 7.18 -17.85 -12.63
N SER A 157 7.27 -17.21 -13.79
CA SER A 157 6.35 -17.42 -14.91
C SER A 157 6.27 -18.88 -15.37
N LEU A 158 7.41 -19.57 -15.52
CA LEU A 158 7.46 -20.96 -15.96
C LEU A 158 6.92 -21.93 -14.89
N LYS A 159 7.21 -21.66 -13.62
CA LYS A 159 6.70 -22.45 -12.49
C LYS A 159 5.21 -22.25 -12.30
N GLU A 160 4.73 -21.02 -12.38
CA GLU A 160 3.31 -20.70 -12.29
C GLU A 160 2.54 -21.27 -13.47
N TRP A 161 3.07 -21.16 -14.69
CA TRP A 161 2.44 -21.74 -15.88
C TRP A 161 2.34 -23.26 -15.78
N SER A 162 3.42 -23.95 -15.40
CA SER A 162 3.42 -25.41 -15.26
C SER A 162 2.53 -25.89 -14.12
N PHE A 163 2.52 -25.19 -12.98
CA PHE A 163 1.63 -25.48 -11.86
C PHE A 163 0.15 -25.23 -12.21
N LYS A 164 -0.18 -24.09 -12.82
CA LYS A 164 -1.55 -23.78 -13.27
C LYS A 164 -2.02 -24.78 -14.32
N THR A 165 -1.14 -25.20 -15.22
CA THR A 165 -1.44 -26.22 -16.24
C THR A 165 -1.68 -27.59 -15.58
N ALA A 166 -0.82 -28.01 -14.65
CA ALA A 166 -0.98 -29.28 -13.93
C ALA A 166 -2.24 -29.32 -13.06
N VAL A 167 -2.52 -28.23 -12.32
CA VAL A 167 -3.75 -28.10 -11.52
C VAL A 167 -4.99 -28.07 -12.41
N THR A 168 -4.93 -27.38 -13.56
CA THR A 168 -6.02 -27.39 -14.54
C THR A 168 -6.27 -28.82 -15.02
N ILE A 169 -5.23 -29.53 -15.47
CA ILE A 169 -5.37 -30.92 -15.94
C ILE A 169 -5.93 -31.81 -14.83
N GLN A 170 -5.41 -31.73 -13.60
CA GLN A 170 -5.90 -32.52 -12.47
C GLN A 170 -7.34 -32.18 -12.09
N THR A 171 -7.73 -30.91 -12.18
CA THR A 171 -9.10 -30.47 -11.91
C THR A 171 -10.05 -30.96 -13.00
N TYR A 172 -9.60 -31.05 -14.26
CA TYR A 172 -10.44 -31.53 -15.36
C TYR A 172 -10.45 -33.07 -15.51
N ASP A 173 -9.52 -33.80 -14.89
CA ASP A 173 -9.44 -35.27 -14.95
C ASP A 173 -10.56 -35.97 -14.14
N GLY A 174 -11.12 -35.29 -13.14
CA GLY A 174 -12.12 -35.86 -12.22
C GLY A 174 -13.53 -35.25 -12.29
N TYR A 175 -13.79 -34.30 -13.21
CA TYR A 175 -15.08 -33.62 -13.32
C TYR A 175 -16.00 -34.26 -14.37
N ASP A 176 -17.24 -34.55 -13.99
CA ASP A 176 -18.32 -34.84 -14.92
C ASP A 176 -18.62 -33.59 -15.79
N PRO A 177 -19.04 -33.72 -17.06
CA PRO A 177 -19.18 -32.63 -18.03
C PRO A 177 -20.37 -31.68 -17.77
N ILE A 178 -20.81 -31.54 -16.51
CA ILE A 178 -22.04 -30.86 -16.14
C ILE A 178 -21.71 -29.45 -15.61
N PRO A 179 -22.25 -28.39 -16.22
CA PRO A 179 -21.95 -27.01 -15.84
C PRO A 179 -22.46 -26.66 -14.43
N VAL A 180 -21.76 -25.73 -13.79
CA VAL A 180 -21.91 -25.29 -12.39
C VAL A 180 -23.35 -25.01 -11.90
N PRO A 181 -24.31 -24.52 -12.73
CA PRO A 181 -25.69 -24.33 -12.26
C PRO A 181 -26.42 -25.64 -11.88
N LEU A 182 -26.02 -26.79 -12.44
CA LEU A 182 -26.69 -28.07 -12.28
C LEU A 182 -26.05 -28.99 -11.21
N ASN A 183 -24.87 -28.63 -10.68
CA ASN A 183 -24.15 -29.39 -9.65
C ASN A 183 -24.91 -29.46 -8.31
N ILE A 184 -25.66 -28.41 -7.98
CA ILE A 184 -26.46 -28.32 -6.75
C ILE A 184 -27.66 -29.26 -6.80
N LEU A 185 -28.34 -29.36 -7.95
CA LEU A 185 -29.49 -30.25 -8.12
C LEU A 185 -29.08 -31.74 -8.05
N TYR A 186 -27.92 -32.07 -8.61
CA TYR A 186 -27.34 -33.42 -8.53
C TYR A 186 -26.96 -33.79 -7.08
N SER A 187 -26.34 -32.87 -6.35
CA SER A 187 -25.96 -33.06 -4.94
C SER A 187 -27.18 -33.30 -4.05
N ILE A 188 -28.26 -32.53 -4.25
CA ILE A 188 -29.54 -32.69 -3.53
C ILE A 188 -30.20 -34.04 -3.89
N ALA A 189 -30.22 -34.41 -5.17
CA ALA A 189 -30.80 -35.68 -5.62
C ALA A 189 -30.05 -36.91 -5.07
N LYS A 190 -28.71 -36.85 -5.00
CA LYS A 190 -27.88 -37.92 -4.43
C LYS A 190 -28.11 -38.07 -2.93
N LEU A 191 -28.21 -36.96 -2.20
CA LEU A 191 -28.50 -36.95 -0.76
C LEU A 191 -29.89 -37.56 -0.46
N LEU A 192 -30.92 -37.17 -1.21
CA LEU A 192 -32.28 -37.73 -1.07
C LEU A 192 -32.34 -39.24 -1.36
N ARG A 193 -31.55 -39.74 -2.31
CA ARG A 193 -31.45 -41.18 -2.61
C ARG A 193 -30.79 -41.96 -1.47
N LEU A 194 -29.77 -41.38 -0.82
CA LEU A 194 -29.09 -42.03 0.32
C LEU A 194 -29.98 -42.07 1.57
N VAL A 195 -30.72 -41.00 1.85
CA VAL A 195 -31.71 -40.96 2.95
C VAL A 195 -32.79 -42.01 2.73
N ARG A 196 -33.35 -42.11 1.51
CA ARG A 196 -34.33 -43.16 1.17
C ARG A 196 -33.76 -44.58 1.25
N LYS A 197 -32.46 -44.77 1.04
CA LYS A 197 -31.82 -46.09 1.14
C LYS A 197 -31.61 -46.51 2.60
N LYS A 198 -31.20 -45.56 3.45
CA LYS A 198 -31.10 -45.72 4.91
C LYS A 198 -32.44 -46.09 5.53
N GLU A 199 -33.50 -45.38 5.18
CA GLU A 199 -34.86 -45.63 5.67
C GLU A 199 -35.35 -47.04 5.30
N LYS A 200 -35.05 -47.53 4.09
CA LYS A 200 -35.39 -48.90 3.65
C LYS A 200 -34.57 -50.00 4.33
N GLU A 201 -33.36 -49.71 4.82
CA GLU A 201 -32.56 -50.66 5.59
C GLU A 201 -33.04 -50.74 7.04
N GLU A 202 -33.40 -49.61 7.64
CA GLU A 202 -33.90 -49.52 9.01
C GLU A 202 -35.26 -50.22 9.18
N VAL A 203 -36.19 -50.06 8.23
CA VAL A 203 -37.48 -50.77 8.21
C VAL A 203 -37.31 -52.29 8.08
N ARG A 204 -36.28 -52.76 7.36
CA ARG A 204 -36.02 -54.19 7.16
C ARG A 204 -35.41 -54.87 8.39
N VAL A 205 -34.66 -54.13 9.20
CA VAL A 205 -34.08 -54.62 10.46
C VAL A 205 -35.15 -54.73 11.56
N HIS A 206 -36.14 -53.85 11.56
CA HIS A 206 -37.26 -53.91 12.51
C HIS A 206 -38.22 -55.07 12.26
N THR A 207 -38.40 -55.53 11.01
CA THR A 207 -39.25 -56.69 10.71
C THR A 207 -38.61 -58.02 11.12
N CYS A 208 -37.27 -58.15 11.06
CA CYS A 208 -36.56 -59.38 11.46
C CYS A 208 -36.40 -59.56 12.98
N LYS A 209 -36.78 -58.59 13.81
CA LYS A 209 -36.67 -58.66 15.28
C LYS A 209 -38.01 -59.00 15.96
N GLY A 210 -39.07 -59.16 15.17
CA GLY A 210 -40.44 -59.47 15.63
C GLY A 210 -40.91 -60.89 15.31
N GLU A 211 -40.03 -61.76 14.80
CA GLU A 211 -40.23 -63.21 14.68
C GLU A 211 -39.44 -63.96 15.75
#